data_AF-A0A3S4GWU6-F1
#
_entry.id   AF-A0A3S4GWU6-F1
#
_cell.length_a   1.000
_cell.length_b   1.000
_cell.length_c   1.000
_cell.angle_alpha   90.00
_cell.angle_beta   90.00
_cell.angle_gamma   90.00
#
_symmetry.space_group_name_H-M   'P 1'
#
loop_
_entity.id
_entity.type
_entity.pdbx_description
1 polymer ?
#
loop_
_entity_poly.entity_id
_entity_poly.type
_entity_poly.pdbx_seq_one_letter_code
_entity_poly.pdbx_strand_id
1 'polypeptide(L)'
;MKPQLQAIEGGKSGQPEKDPLKPHVESRADGVFWVTPKVDKDSGEVINQEAWLCSPLEVVGTGRDDKDQYLIIRWQAFGVSALTTAAIPLADIGEREGWRTLKAGGINVTTKSSLRAILADWLQRSGARELWRVAHATGWQCGAYIMPDGEVIGTPEHPVLFNGRSSAAAGYTVKGTAEDWRGSVARLVAGNYSMMTATAAALAAPLIGLAGADGFGIHFYEQSSAGKTTTANVASSLYGNPDLLRLTWYGTALGLANEAAAHNDGLMPLDEVRPGI
;
A
#
# COMPACT_ATOMS: atom_id res chain seq x y z
N MET A 1 -21.30 -19.30 -31.80
CA MET A 1 -20.05 -19.48 -32.57
C MET A 1 -19.16 -18.27 -32.29
N LYS A 2 -18.14 -18.40 -31.43
CA LYS A 2 -17.21 -17.31 -31.09
C LYS A 2 -15.99 -17.42 -32.02
N PRO A 3 -15.49 -16.32 -32.63
CA PRO A 3 -14.28 -16.40 -33.45
C PRO A 3 -13.06 -16.70 -32.57
N GLN A 4 -12.33 -17.76 -32.88
CA GLN A 4 -11.01 -18.03 -32.35
C GLN A 4 -9.99 -17.33 -33.26
N LEU A 5 -9.26 -16.37 -32.71
CA LEU A 5 -8.08 -15.81 -33.37
C LEU A 5 -6.98 -16.88 -33.36
N GLN A 6 -6.63 -17.39 -34.53
CA GLN A 6 -5.45 -18.22 -34.72
C GLN A 6 -4.22 -17.32 -34.75
N ALA A 7 -3.31 -17.53 -33.79
CA ALA A 7 -2.00 -16.93 -33.81
C ALA A 7 -1.18 -17.54 -34.95
N ILE A 8 -0.57 -16.69 -35.77
CA ILE A 8 0.32 -17.08 -36.85
C ILE A 8 1.68 -17.41 -36.20
N GLU A 9 2.09 -18.68 -36.24
CA GLU A 9 3.44 -19.09 -35.82
C GLU A 9 4.48 -18.55 -36.81
N GLY A 10 5.01 -17.37 -36.50
CA GLY A 10 6.18 -16.79 -37.16
C GLY A 10 7.43 -17.04 -36.32
N GLY A 11 8.35 -17.86 -36.82
CA GLY A 11 9.49 -18.37 -36.09
C GLY A 11 10.66 -17.40 -35.86
N LYS A 12 11.69 -17.99 -35.23
CA LYS A 12 12.99 -17.47 -34.76
C LYS A 12 13.02 -16.98 -33.31
N SER A 13 13.24 -17.96 -32.43
CA SER A 13 13.85 -17.79 -31.11
C SER A 13 15.31 -17.37 -31.25
N GLY A 14 15.55 -16.07 -31.38
CA GLY A 14 16.85 -15.45 -31.11
C GLY A 14 16.60 -14.26 -30.20
N GLN A 15 17.32 -14.16 -29.08
CA GLN A 15 17.43 -12.87 -28.41
C GLN A 15 17.88 -11.85 -29.47
N PRO A 16 17.20 -10.70 -29.64
CA PRO A 16 17.63 -9.72 -30.62
C PRO A 16 19.06 -9.31 -30.27
N GLU A 17 19.98 -9.56 -31.20
CA GLU A 17 21.37 -9.11 -31.15
C GLU A 17 21.34 -7.60 -30.84
N LYS A 18 21.71 -7.22 -29.61
CA LYS A 18 21.68 -5.82 -29.18
C LYS A 18 22.77 -5.10 -29.97
N ASP A 19 22.37 -4.28 -30.93
CA ASP A 19 23.25 -3.33 -31.60
C ASP A 19 24.00 -2.51 -30.51
N PRO A 20 25.33 -2.67 -30.38
CA PRO A 20 26.11 -2.07 -29.30
C PRO A 20 26.15 -0.54 -29.39
N LEU A 21 25.76 0.04 -30.53
CA LEU A 21 25.69 1.49 -30.74
C LEU A 21 24.30 2.06 -30.50
N LYS A 22 23.30 1.21 -30.23
CA LYS A 22 21.94 1.68 -30.02
C LYS A 22 21.82 2.41 -28.67
N PRO A 23 21.32 3.65 -28.66
CA PRO A 23 21.04 4.36 -27.41
C PRO A 23 20.01 3.60 -26.57
N HIS A 24 20.24 3.55 -25.26
CA HIS A 24 19.41 2.78 -24.34
C HIS A 24 19.37 3.42 -22.95
N VAL A 25 18.38 3.01 -22.16
CA VAL A 25 18.31 3.38 -20.74
C VAL A 25 18.98 2.29 -19.93
N GLU A 26 19.80 2.71 -18.97
CA GLU A 26 20.48 1.83 -18.02
C GLU A 26 20.10 2.24 -16.59
N SER A 27 19.69 1.26 -15.78
CA SER A 27 19.38 1.45 -14.36
C SER A 27 20.51 0.89 -13.52
N ARG A 28 21.04 1.71 -12.61
CA ARG A 28 22.18 1.44 -11.74
C ARG A 28 21.83 1.77 -10.29
N ALA A 29 22.72 1.39 -9.36
CA ALA A 29 22.52 1.65 -7.93
C ALA A 29 22.49 3.15 -7.58
N ASP A 30 23.09 4.01 -8.42
CA ASP A 30 23.21 5.45 -8.23
C ASP A 30 22.25 6.27 -9.11
N GLY A 31 21.54 5.65 -10.05
CA GLY A 31 20.49 6.32 -10.82
C GLY A 31 20.05 5.58 -12.08
N VAL A 32 19.14 6.22 -12.81
CA VAL A 32 18.72 5.80 -14.14
C VAL A 32 19.29 6.78 -15.15
N PHE A 33 19.93 6.26 -16.19
CA PHE A 33 20.68 7.05 -17.17
C PHE A 33 20.27 6.71 -18.60
N TRP A 34 20.25 7.71 -19.46
CA TRP A 34 20.22 7.53 -20.91
C TRP A 34 21.65 7.46 -21.43
N VAL A 35 22.02 6.33 -22.01
CA VAL A 35 23.35 6.05 -22.53
C VAL A 35 23.32 6.12 -24.06
N THR A 36 24.16 6.96 -24.63
CA THR A 36 24.37 7.10 -26.07
C THR A 36 25.80 6.66 -26.40
N PRO A 37 26.00 5.41 -26.84
CA PRO A 37 27.32 4.95 -27.29
C PRO A 37 27.74 5.68 -28.57
N LYS A 38 28.99 6.10 -28.64
CA LYS A 38 29.61 6.73 -29.82
C LYS A 38 30.98 6.14 -30.05
N VAL A 39 31.32 5.88 -31.31
CA VAL A 39 32.68 5.48 -31.67
C VAL A 39 33.56 6.72 -31.69
N ASP A 40 34.63 6.71 -30.92
CA ASP A 40 35.68 7.71 -30.98
C ASP A 40 36.37 7.64 -32.34
N LYS A 41 36.52 8.79 -33.00
CA LYS A 41 37.05 8.85 -34.37
C LYS A 41 38.55 8.60 -34.44
N ASP A 42 39.26 8.79 -33.34
CA ASP A 42 40.72 8.73 -33.29
C ASP A 42 41.18 7.36 -32.75
N SER A 43 40.52 6.82 -31.72
CA SER A 43 40.86 5.51 -31.12
C SER A 43 40.04 4.33 -31.66
N GLY A 44 38.86 4.58 -32.25
CA GLY A 44 37.92 3.54 -32.65
C GLY A 44 37.19 2.86 -31.48
N GLU A 45 37.41 3.32 -30.24
CA GLU A 45 36.75 2.79 -29.05
C GLU A 45 35.33 3.34 -28.90
N VAL A 46 34.45 2.58 -28.26
CA VAL A 46 33.08 3.02 -27.95
C VAL A 46 33.09 3.82 -26.65
N ILE A 47 32.81 5.12 -26.74
CA ILE A 47 32.61 6.03 -25.61
C ILE A 47 31.11 6.15 -25.32
N ASN A 48 30.73 5.93 -24.07
CA ASN A 48 29.35 6.08 -23.62
C ASN A 48 29.11 7.50 -23.10
N GLN A 49 28.31 8.28 -23.84
CA GLN A 49 27.85 9.57 -23.35
C GLN A 49 26.56 9.37 -22.54
N GLU A 50 26.59 9.78 -21.27
CA GLU A 50 25.49 9.54 -20.35
C GLU A 50 24.73 10.83 -20.01
N ALA A 51 23.41 10.71 -19.89
CA ALA A 51 22.54 11.75 -19.38
C ALA A 51 21.66 11.20 -18.26
N TRP A 52 21.76 11.78 -17.07
CA TRP A 52 20.96 11.38 -15.92
C TRP A 52 19.46 11.65 -16.12
N LEU A 53 18.63 10.65 -15.82
CA LEU A 53 17.17 10.69 -15.94
C LEU A 53 16.48 10.87 -14.59
N CYS A 54 16.79 10.00 -13.61
CA CYS A 54 16.23 10.07 -12.27
C CYS A 54 17.07 9.33 -11.23
N SER A 55 16.74 9.52 -9.95
CA SER A 55 17.24 8.71 -8.84
C SER A 55 16.88 7.23 -9.03
N PRO A 56 17.59 6.31 -8.33
CA PRO A 56 17.32 4.88 -8.42
C PRO A 56 15.86 4.56 -8.13
N LEU A 57 15.24 3.77 -9.02
CA LEU A 57 13.91 3.22 -8.85
C LEU A 57 13.80 1.93 -9.66
N GLU A 58 12.83 1.10 -9.29
CA GLU A 58 12.53 -0.16 -9.93
C GLU A 58 11.03 -0.23 -10.27
N VAL A 59 10.71 -0.65 -11.49
CA VAL A 59 9.35 -1.05 -11.85
C VAL A 59 9.18 -2.52 -11.47
N VAL A 60 8.51 -2.77 -10.34
CA VAL A 60 8.38 -4.11 -9.76
C VAL A 60 7.18 -4.89 -10.30
N GLY A 61 6.22 -4.20 -10.93
CA GLY A 61 5.02 -4.85 -11.40
C GLY A 61 4.04 -3.92 -12.10
N THR A 62 2.96 -4.50 -12.58
CA THR A 62 1.78 -3.80 -13.07
C THR A 62 0.61 -4.11 -12.15
N GLY A 63 -0.03 -3.07 -11.63
CA GLY A 63 -1.17 -3.19 -10.74
C GLY A 63 -2.48 -2.90 -11.45
N ARG A 64 -3.57 -3.44 -10.91
CA ARG A 64 -4.93 -3.03 -11.26
C ARG A 64 -5.83 -3.03 -10.03
N ASP A 65 -6.77 -2.10 -10.01
CA ASP A 65 -7.99 -2.22 -9.22
C ASP A 65 -9.15 -2.62 -10.17
N ASP A 66 -10.40 -2.29 -9.82
CA ASP A 66 -11.56 -2.57 -10.66
C ASP A 66 -11.73 -1.61 -11.84
N LYS A 67 -11.01 -0.48 -11.87
CA LYS A 67 -11.21 0.63 -12.82
C LYS A 67 -9.96 0.97 -13.62
N ASP A 68 -8.84 1.11 -12.93
CA ASP A 68 -7.60 1.71 -13.41
C ASP A 68 -6.46 0.69 -13.43
N GLN A 69 -5.45 1.02 -14.24
CA GLN A 69 -4.17 0.30 -14.28
C GLN A 69 -3.07 1.17 -13.72
N TYR A 70 -2.09 0.53 -13.10
CA TYR A 70 -1.00 1.19 -12.39
C TYR A 70 0.34 0.56 -12.78
N LEU A 71 1.40 1.38 -12.77
CA LEU A 71 2.75 0.87 -12.58
C LEU A 71 3.04 0.80 -11.08
N ILE A 72 3.53 -0.35 -10.62
CA ILE A 72 4.02 -0.50 -9.26
C ILE A 72 5.51 -0.19 -9.27
N ILE A 73 5.88 0.88 -8.60
CA ILE A 73 7.24 1.40 -8.57
C ILE A 73 7.76 1.32 -7.14
N ARG A 74 9.00 0.86 -7.00
CA ARG A 74 9.73 0.80 -5.74
C ARG A 74 10.98 1.66 -5.80
N TRP A 75 11.23 2.45 -4.76
CA TRP A 75 12.41 3.31 -4.67
C TRP A 75 12.80 3.57 -3.22
N GLN A 76 13.99 4.11 -3.02
CA GLN A 76 14.42 4.64 -1.72
C GLN A 76 14.27 6.16 -1.74
N ALA A 77 13.43 6.71 -0.87
CA ALA A 77 13.25 8.15 -0.78
C ALA A 77 14.50 8.82 -0.18
N PHE A 78 14.81 10.04 -0.63
CA PHE A 78 15.96 10.78 -0.13
C PHE A 78 15.90 10.97 1.40
N GLY A 79 16.95 10.55 2.11
CA GLY A 79 17.05 10.64 3.56
C GLY A 79 16.30 9.54 4.33
N VAL A 80 15.71 8.56 3.64
CA VAL A 80 14.99 7.44 4.25
C VAL A 80 15.70 6.13 3.93
N SER A 81 15.91 5.27 4.93
CA SER A 81 16.57 3.97 4.74
C SER A 81 15.64 2.90 4.15
N ALA A 82 14.35 2.97 4.44
CA ALA A 82 13.36 2.03 3.93
C ALA A 82 13.02 2.26 2.46
N LEU A 83 12.69 1.17 1.75
CA LEU A 83 12.12 1.23 0.41
C LEU A 83 10.63 1.59 0.48
N THR A 84 10.22 2.51 -0.36
CA THR A 84 8.82 2.87 -0.61
C THR A 84 8.35 2.13 -1.85
N THR A 85 7.16 1.52 -1.78
CA THR A 85 6.46 0.97 -2.95
C THR A 85 5.16 1.74 -3.15
N ALA A 86 4.87 2.17 -4.38
CA ALA A 86 3.63 2.88 -4.70
C ALA A 86 3.04 2.46 -6.05
N ALA A 87 1.72 2.58 -6.16
CA ALA A 87 0.99 2.47 -7.41
C ALA A 87 0.86 3.85 -8.04
N ILE A 88 1.44 4.03 -9.23
CA ILE A 88 1.29 5.23 -10.03
C ILE A 88 0.31 4.92 -11.17
N PRO A 89 -0.81 5.65 -11.32
CA PRO A 89 -1.74 5.41 -12.41
C PRO A 89 -1.00 5.44 -13.75
N LEU A 90 -1.26 4.44 -14.60
CA LEU A 90 -0.59 4.34 -15.89
C LEU A 90 -0.90 5.57 -16.77
N ALA A 91 -2.11 6.13 -16.63
CA ALA A 91 -2.53 7.36 -17.28
C ALA A 91 -1.71 8.61 -16.88
N ASP A 92 -1.04 8.57 -15.73
CA ASP A 92 -0.24 9.67 -15.22
C ASP A 92 1.24 9.56 -15.63
N ILE A 93 1.67 8.41 -16.17
CA ILE A 93 3.07 8.18 -16.54
C ILE A 93 3.45 9.06 -17.72
N GLY A 94 4.45 9.93 -17.51
CA GLY A 94 4.85 10.93 -18.51
C GLY A 94 4.14 12.27 -18.36
N GLU A 95 3.05 12.30 -17.59
CA GLU A 95 2.23 13.49 -17.37
C GLU A 95 2.67 14.31 -16.15
N ARG A 96 2.17 15.55 -16.08
CA ARG A 96 2.50 16.48 -14.99
C ARG A 96 2.21 15.89 -13.61
N GLU A 97 1.07 15.22 -13.45
CA GLU A 97 0.67 14.64 -12.17
C GLU A 97 1.54 13.44 -11.79
N GLY A 98 1.91 12.56 -12.72
CA GLY A 98 2.84 11.47 -12.44
C GLY A 98 4.21 11.96 -11.99
N TRP A 99 4.77 12.97 -12.69
CA TRP A 99 6.03 13.59 -12.25
C TRP A 99 5.92 14.28 -10.89
N ARG A 100 4.77 14.86 -10.58
CA ARG A 100 4.53 15.46 -9.26
C ARG A 100 4.53 14.39 -8.18
N THR A 101 3.84 13.26 -8.40
CA THR A 101 3.75 12.15 -7.46
C THR A 101 5.13 11.54 -7.18
N LEU A 102 5.92 11.25 -8.21
CA LEU A 102 7.28 10.70 -8.03
C LEU A 102 8.17 11.64 -7.21
N LYS A 103 8.16 12.95 -7.52
CA LYS A 103 8.94 13.94 -6.78
C LYS A 103 8.46 14.13 -5.34
N ALA A 104 7.14 14.13 -5.11
CA ALA A 104 6.58 14.20 -3.77
C ALA A 104 6.97 12.97 -2.93
N GLY A 105 7.11 11.82 -3.57
CA GLY A 105 7.63 10.58 -2.97
C GLY A 105 9.14 10.57 -2.73
N GLY A 106 9.87 11.65 -3.07
CA GLY A 106 11.31 11.76 -2.83
C GLY A 106 12.20 11.25 -3.97
N ILE A 107 11.66 11.03 -5.17
CA ILE A 107 12.45 10.70 -6.36
C ILE A 107 12.86 12.00 -7.08
N ASN A 108 14.16 12.21 -7.27
CA ASN A 108 14.62 13.29 -8.14
C ASN A 108 14.51 12.86 -9.61
N VAL A 109 13.98 13.75 -10.45
CA VAL A 109 13.80 13.53 -11.90
C VAL A 109 14.41 14.70 -12.66
N THR A 110 15.05 14.41 -13.79
CA THR A 110 15.63 15.41 -14.71
C THR A 110 14.65 16.52 -15.05
N THR A 111 15.16 17.74 -15.29
CA THR A 111 14.36 18.90 -15.67
C THR A 111 14.18 19.05 -17.17
N LYS A 112 14.98 18.33 -17.98
CA LYS A 112 14.93 18.38 -19.44
C LYS A 112 13.73 17.61 -19.97
N SER A 113 12.85 18.26 -20.73
CA SER A 113 11.62 17.65 -21.26
C SER A 113 11.88 16.45 -22.15
N SER A 114 12.89 16.51 -23.03
CA SER A 114 13.27 15.40 -23.92
C SER A 114 13.70 14.15 -23.15
N LEU A 115 14.44 14.31 -22.05
CA LEU A 115 14.87 13.20 -21.21
C LEU A 115 13.72 12.64 -20.37
N ARG A 116 12.75 13.47 -19.95
CA ARG A 116 11.53 12.99 -19.28
C ARG A 116 10.68 12.12 -20.20
N ALA A 117 10.57 12.46 -21.49
CA ALA A 117 9.85 11.63 -22.45
C ALA A 117 10.50 10.23 -22.56
N ILE A 118 11.84 10.18 -22.64
CA ILE A 118 12.60 8.91 -22.64
C ILE A 118 12.35 8.12 -21.35
N LEU A 119 12.37 8.79 -20.18
CA LEU A 119 12.09 8.13 -18.91
C LEU A 119 10.66 7.57 -18.84
N ALA A 120 9.66 8.31 -19.34
CA ALA A 120 8.27 7.86 -19.37
C ALA A 120 8.09 6.63 -20.26
N ASP A 121 8.71 6.63 -21.45
CA ASP A 121 8.70 5.47 -22.35
C ASP A 121 9.38 4.26 -21.73
N TRP A 122 10.50 4.49 -21.02
CA TRP A 122 11.20 3.43 -20.31
C TRP A 122 10.36 2.87 -19.18
N LEU A 123 9.78 3.69 -18.30
CA LEU A 123 8.91 3.25 -17.20
C LEU A 123 7.76 2.35 -17.67
N GLN A 124 7.13 2.68 -18.80
CA GLN A 124 6.03 1.88 -19.35
C GLN A 124 6.47 0.54 -19.95
N ARG A 125 7.74 0.42 -20.34
CA ARG A 125 8.27 -0.75 -21.04
C ARG A 125 9.17 -1.63 -20.17
N SER A 126 9.73 -1.09 -19.11
CA SER A 126 10.69 -1.73 -18.21
C SER A 126 10.00 -2.49 -17.07
N GLY A 127 10.79 -3.29 -16.35
CA GLY A 127 10.37 -3.94 -15.11
C GLY A 127 9.80 -5.35 -15.26
N ALA A 128 9.63 -5.99 -14.12
CA ALA A 128 8.87 -7.23 -14.01
C ALA A 128 7.39 -6.93 -14.30
N ARG A 129 6.73 -7.81 -15.06
CA ARG A 129 5.28 -7.72 -15.33
C ARG A 129 4.49 -8.61 -14.38
N GLU A 130 4.97 -8.71 -13.14
CA GLU A 130 4.19 -9.34 -12.08
C GLU A 130 2.88 -8.58 -11.94
N LEU A 131 1.79 -9.34 -11.84
CA LEU A 131 0.45 -8.78 -11.66
C LEU A 131 0.22 -8.51 -10.19
N TRP A 132 -0.06 -7.25 -9.87
CA TRP A 132 -0.39 -6.79 -8.53
C TRP A 132 -1.88 -6.43 -8.45
N ARG A 133 -2.46 -6.59 -7.26
CA ARG A 133 -3.77 -6.03 -6.93
C ARG A 133 -3.58 -4.74 -6.15
N VAL A 134 -4.29 -3.69 -6.56
CA VAL A 134 -4.31 -2.42 -5.83
C VAL A 134 -5.62 -2.35 -5.07
N ALA A 135 -5.52 -2.18 -3.74
CA ALA A 135 -6.66 -2.10 -2.85
C ALA A 135 -6.77 -0.71 -2.22
N HIS A 136 -7.99 -0.20 -2.08
CA HIS A 136 -8.25 1.13 -1.51
C HIS A 136 -8.92 1.09 -0.13
N ALA A 137 -9.32 -0.10 0.33
CA ALA A 137 -9.91 -0.34 1.63
C ALA A 137 -9.05 -1.33 2.42
N THR A 138 -9.15 -1.25 3.75
CA THR A 138 -8.58 -2.21 4.69
C THR A 138 -9.52 -3.43 4.82
N GLY A 139 -9.17 -4.37 5.68
CA GLY A 139 -9.94 -5.59 5.90
C GLY A 139 -9.67 -6.66 4.84
N TRP A 140 -10.61 -7.59 4.64
CA TRP A 140 -10.42 -8.68 3.67
C TRP A 140 -10.51 -8.17 2.24
N GLN A 141 -9.38 -8.27 1.53
CA GLN A 141 -9.24 -7.86 0.14
C GLN A 141 -8.37 -8.86 -0.61
N CYS A 142 -8.79 -9.24 -1.82
CA CYS A 142 -7.97 -10.08 -2.70
C CYS A 142 -7.44 -11.39 -2.06
N GLY A 143 -8.17 -11.97 -1.10
CA GLY A 143 -7.77 -13.20 -0.40
C GLY A 143 -6.77 -13.02 0.75
N ALA A 144 -6.51 -11.78 1.18
CA ALA A 144 -5.69 -11.45 2.33
C ALA A 144 -6.35 -10.36 3.18
N TYR A 145 -5.90 -10.20 4.42
CA TYR A 145 -6.36 -9.13 5.30
C TYR A 145 -5.39 -7.96 5.24
N ILE A 146 -5.89 -6.77 4.86
CA ILE A 146 -5.11 -5.54 4.80
C ILE A 146 -5.31 -4.75 6.09
N MET A 147 -4.22 -4.56 6.83
CA MET A 147 -4.18 -3.75 8.03
C MET A 147 -4.24 -2.25 7.69
N PRO A 148 -4.72 -1.37 8.59
CA PRO A 148 -4.79 0.05 8.31
C PRO A 148 -3.45 0.77 8.13
N ASP A 149 -2.34 0.19 8.59
CA ASP A 149 -0.98 0.65 8.30
C ASP A 149 -0.43 0.15 6.94
N GLY A 150 -1.20 -0.68 6.23
CA GLY A 150 -0.85 -1.26 4.93
C GLY A 150 -0.17 -2.62 5.01
N GLU A 151 0.05 -3.18 6.20
CA GLU A 151 0.51 -4.57 6.34
C GLU A 151 -0.52 -5.54 5.74
N VAL A 152 -0.05 -6.57 5.04
CA VAL A 152 -0.90 -7.59 4.43
C VAL A 152 -0.67 -8.92 5.14
N ILE A 153 -1.72 -9.42 5.80
CA ILE A 153 -1.74 -10.70 6.51
C ILE A 153 -2.38 -11.76 5.62
N GLY A 154 -1.66 -12.85 5.37
CA GLY A 154 -2.11 -13.96 4.55
C GLY A 154 -1.25 -14.17 3.30
N THR A 155 -1.75 -14.96 2.36
CA THR A 155 -1.02 -15.29 1.12
C THR A 155 -1.96 -15.13 -0.06
N PRO A 156 -2.15 -13.91 -0.57
CA PRO A 156 -3.00 -13.66 -1.73
C PRO A 156 -2.37 -14.28 -2.99
N GLU A 157 -3.19 -14.63 -3.97
CA GLU A 157 -2.73 -15.19 -5.27
C GLU A 157 -1.79 -14.23 -6.02
N HIS A 158 -2.02 -12.93 -5.84
CA HIS A 158 -1.20 -11.86 -6.38
C HIS A 158 -0.78 -10.92 -5.26
N PRO A 159 0.43 -10.34 -5.28
CA PRO A 159 0.81 -9.31 -4.33
C PRO A 159 -0.21 -8.18 -4.29
N VAL A 160 -0.54 -7.73 -3.08
CA VAL A 160 -1.52 -6.67 -2.85
C VAL A 160 -0.79 -5.43 -2.36
N LEU A 161 -1.08 -4.28 -2.96
CA LEU A 161 -0.63 -2.98 -2.49
C LEU A 161 -1.84 -2.19 -1.99
N PHE A 162 -1.79 -1.78 -0.74
CA PHE A 162 -2.75 -0.82 -0.20
C PHE A 162 -2.40 0.59 -0.71
N ASN A 163 -3.32 1.18 -1.47
CA ASN A 163 -3.23 2.54 -2.01
C ASN A 163 -4.37 3.42 -1.45
N GLY A 164 -4.66 3.25 -0.16
CA GLY A 164 -5.55 4.10 0.61
C GLY A 164 -4.78 5.00 1.56
N ARG A 165 -5.44 6.06 2.06
CA ARG A 165 -4.97 6.80 3.23
C ARG A 165 -5.80 6.34 4.42
N SER A 166 -5.16 5.83 5.45
CA SER A 166 -5.80 5.54 6.72
C SER A 166 -5.32 6.53 7.78
N SER A 167 -6.24 7.31 8.35
CA SER A 167 -6.00 8.14 9.53
C SER A 167 -5.58 7.30 10.74
N ALA A 168 -6.08 6.06 10.82
CA ALA A 168 -5.83 5.15 11.93
C ALA A 168 -4.45 4.49 11.88
N ALA A 169 -3.73 4.53 10.75
CA ALA A 169 -2.45 3.84 10.55
C ALA A 169 -1.44 4.04 11.69
N ALA A 170 -1.31 5.27 12.21
CA ALA A 170 -0.37 5.58 13.29
C ALA A 170 -0.71 4.92 14.63
N GLY A 171 -1.96 4.49 14.83
CA GLY A 171 -2.41 3.80 16.02
C GLY A 171 -2.11 2.30 16.00
N TYR A 172 -2.05 1.67 14.82
CA TYR A 172 -1.72 0.26 14.65
C TYR A 172 -0.22 0.07 14.88
N THR A 173 0.13 -0.38 16.09
CA THR A 173 1.51 -0.51 16.54
C THR A 173 1.66 -1.72 17.43
N VAL A 174 2.75 -2.46 17.29
CA VAL A 174 3.04 -3.62 18.12
C VAL A 174 3.93 -3.22 19.30
N LYS A 175 3.50 -3.54 20.52
CA LYS A 175 4.29 -3.37 21.74
C LYS A 175 4.17 -4.59 22.65
N GLY A 176 5.29 -5.28 22.87
CA GLY A 176 5.32 -6.54 23.61
C GLY A 176 4.94 -7.73 22.74
N THR A 177 4.54 -8.83 23.37
CA THR A 177 4.14 -10.08 22.70
C THR A 177 2.70 -10.47 23.05
N ALA A 178 2.14 -11.42 22.29
CA ALA A 178 0.83 -12.00 22.61
C ALA A 178 0.85 -12.73 23.97
N GLU A 179 1.96 -13.35 24.34
CA GLU A 179 2.19 -13.95 25.66
C GLU A 179 2.11 -12.90 26.78
N ASP A 180 2.78 -11.76 26.59
CA ASP A 180 2.78 -10.65 27.55
C ASP A 180 1.37 -10.08 27.71
N TRP A 181 0.65 -9.87 26.61
CA TRP A 181 -0.73 -9.38 26.62
C TRP A 181 -1.66 -10.34 27.38
N ARG A 182 -1.51 -11.65 27.16
CA ARG A 182 -2.26 -12.68 27.90
C ARG A 182 -1.95 -12.69 29.40
N GLY A 183 -0.66 -12.58 29.75
CA GLY A 183 -0.20 -12.60 31.15
C GLY A 183 -0.56 -11.34 31.95
N SER A 184 -0.83 -10.22 31.26
CA SER A 184 -1.12 -8.92 31.86
C SER A 184 -2.59 -8.51 31.67
N VAL A 185 -2.98 -8.12 30.45
CA VAL A 185 -4.32 -7.58 30.13
C VAL A 185 -5.37 -8.68 30.22
N ALA A 186 -5.23 -9.78 29.48
CA ALA A 186 -6.26 -10.82 29.41
C ALA A 186 -6.55 -11.45 30.79
N ARG A 187 -5.50 -11.62 31.61
CA ARG A 187 -5.62 -12.11 32.97
C ARG A 187 -6.54 -11.23 33.83
N LEU A 188 -6.51 -9.91 33.65
CA LEU A 188 -7.37 -8.97 34.38
C LEU A 188 -8.79 -8.88 33.80
N VAL A 189 -8.96 -9.23 32.52
CA VAL A 189 -10.26 -9.27 31.83
C VAL A 189 -11.13 -10.43 32.33
N ALA A 190 -10.51 -11.55 32.74
CA ALA A 190 -11.23 -12.74 33.18
C ALA A 190 -12.20 -12.45 34.35
N GLY A 191 -13.48 -12.78 34.15
CA GLY A 191 -14.54 -12.54 35.14
C GLY A 191 -15.19 -11.16 35.06
N ASN A 192 -14.66 -10.24 34.25
CA ASN A 192 -15.31 -8.97 33.95
C ASN A 192 -16.10 -9.08 32.64
N TYR A 193 -17.42 -9.25 32.72
CA TYR A 193 -18.25 -9.51 31.54
C TYR A 193 -18.23 -8.40 30.48
N SER A 194 -18.11 -7.13 30.86
CA SER A 194 -18.06 -6.04 29.88
C SER A 194 -16.74 -6.04 29.12
N MET A 195 -15.61 -6.23 29.81
CA MET A 195 -14.30 -6.37 29.19
C MET A 195 -14.20 -7.64 28.33
N MET A 196 -14.68 -8.78 28.83
CA MET A 196 -14.71 -10.02 28.07
C MET A 196 -15.53 -9.87 26.78
N THR A 197 -16.69 -9.22 26.85
CA THR A 197 -17.54 -8.95 25.69
C THR A 197 -16.84 -8.05 24.67
N ALA A 198 -16.19 -6.97 25.12
CA ALA A 198 -15.47 -6.07 24.22
C ALA A 198 -14.27 -6.74 23.55
N THR A 199 -13.50 -7.53 24.31
CA THR A 199 -12.40 -8.34 23.77
C THR A 199 -12.90 -9.36 22.75
N ALA A 200 -14.00 -10.05 23.04
CA ALA A 200 -14.59 -11.03 22.12
C ALA A 200 -15.08 -10.35 20.82
N ALA A 201 -15.75 -9.20 20.92
CA ALA A 201 -16.19 -8.43 19.76
C ALA A 201 -15.00 -7.95 18.91
N ALA A 202 -13.95 -7.46 19.56
CA ALA A 202 -12.71 -7.06 18.89
C ALA A 202 -12.07 -8.22 18.12
N LEU A 203 -11.97 -9.41 18.71
CA LEU A 203 -11.44 -10.60 18.04
C LEU A 203 -12.36 -11.14 16.94
N ALA A 204 -13.67 -10.94 17.06
CA ALA A 204 -14.65 -11.36 16.07
C ALA A 204 -14.66 -10.46 14.82
N ALA A 205 -14.25 -9.19 14.94
CA ALA A 205 -14.28 -8.21 13.84
C ALA A 205 -13.66 -8.74 12.52
N PRO A 206 -12.41 -9.24 12.50
CA PRO A 206 -11.81 -9.77 11.27
C PRO A 206 -12.40 -11.10 10.83
N LEU A 207 -13.26 -11.75 11.62
CA LEU A 207 -13.87 -13.03 11.27
C LEU A 207 -15.27 -12.87 10.69
N ILE A 208 -15.90 -11.72 10.86
CA ILE A 208 -17.33 -11.55 10.60
C ILE A 208 -17.67 -11.66 9.12
N GLY A 209 -16.87 -11.02 8.25
CA GLY A 209 -17.02 -11.12 6.80
C GLY A 209 -16.75 -12.53 6.29
N LEU A 210 -15.78 -13.25 6.88
CA LEU A 210 -15.49 -14.65 6.54
C LEU A 210 -16.62 -15.60 6.94
N ALA A 211 -17.30 -15.30 8.05
CA ALA A 211 -18.46 -16.06 8.50
C ALA A 211 -19.73 -15.74 7.69
N GLY A 212 -19.70 -14.75 6.78
CA GLY A 212 -20.87 -14.28 6.05
C GLY A 212 -21.93 -13.63 6.96
N ALA A 213 -21.48 -13.07 8.09
CA ALA A 213 -22.35 -12.40 9.06
C ALA A 213 -22.30 -10.88 8.89
N ASP A 214 -23.38 -10.21 9.31
CA ASP A 214 -23.45 -8.75 9.30
C ASP A 214 -22.61 -8.12 10.41
N GLY A 215 -22.05 -6.94 10.13
CA GLY A 215 -21.40 -6.09 11.12
C GLY A 215 -22.34 -5.72 12.27
N PHE A 216 -21.79 -5.55 13.48
CA PHE A 216 -22.56 -5.13 14.65
C PHE A 216 -21.80 -4.06 15.46
N GLY A 217 -22.56 -3.30 16.26
CA GLY A 217 -22.03 -2.37 17.25
C GLY A 217 -22.43 -2.79 18.66
N ILE A 218 -21.56 -2.53 19.64
CA ILE A 218 -21.85 -2.71 21.07
C ILE A 218 -21.78 -1.36 21.75
N HIS A 219 -22.86 -0.99 22.43
CA HIS A 219 -22.92 0.23 23.23
C HIS A 219 -22.90 -0.11 24.71
N PHE A 220 -21.79 0.18 25.38
CA PHE A 220 -21.71 0.10 26.85
C PHE A 220 -22.33 1.36 27.47
N TYR A 221 -23.54 1.21 28.01
CA TYR A 221 -24.23 2.29 28.72
C TYR A 221 -24.10 2.08 30.23
N GLU A 222 -23.47 3.04 30.91
CA GLU A 222 -23.40 3.06 32.38
C GLU A 222 -23.01 4.46 32.89
N GLN A 223 -23.10 4.70 34.20
CA GLN A 223 -22.65 5.96 34.82
C GLN A 223 -21.19 6.31 34.48
N SER A 224 -20.85 7.59 34.59
CA SER A 224 -19.46 8.04 34.44
C SER A 224 -18.54 7.29 35.41
N SER A 225 -17.30 7.05 35.00
CA SER A 225 -16.30 6.30 35.79
C SER A 225 -16.58 4.82 36.04
N ALA A 226 -17.59 4.22 35.40
CA ALA A 226 -17.89 2.79 35.49
C ALA A 226 -16.97 1.87 34.64
N GLY A 227 -15.88 2.41 34.08
CA GLY A 227 -14.90 1.64 33.31
C GLY A 227 -15.16 1.48 31.81
N LYS A 228 -16.09 2.23 31.22
CA LYS A 228 -16.39 2.19 29.76
C LYS A 228 -15.15 2.41 28.89
N THR A 229 -14.42 3.51 29.14
CA THR A 229 -13.18 3.83 28.42
C THR A 229 -12.11 2.77 28.66
N THR A 230 -12.03 2.20 29.87
CA THR A 230 -11.11 1.09 30.17
C THR A 230 -11.46 -0.15 29.33
N THR A 231 -12.74 -0.51 29.24
CA THR A 231 -13.22 -1.62 28.41
C THR A 231 -12.91 -1.40 26.93
N ALA A 232 -13.13 -0.19 26.42
CA ALA A 232 -12.75 0.15 25.04
C ALA A 232 -11.23 0.06 24.83
N ASN A 233 -10.43 0.54 25.79
CA ASN A 233 -8.97 0.47 25.70
C ASN A 233 -8.44 -0.97 25.70
N VAL A 234 -9.04 -1.85 26.50
CA VAL A 234 -8.72 -3.28 26.49
C VAL A 234 -8.95 -3.87 25.10
N ALA A 235 -10.10 -3.59 24.49
CA ALA A 235 -10.42 -4.07 23.14
C ALA A 235 -9.46 -3.50 22.08
N SER A 236 -9.20 -2.18 22.10
CA SER A 236 -8.27 -1.52 21.16
C SER A 236 -6.82 -2.01 21.30
N SER A 237 -6.41 -2.43 22.50
CA SER A 237 -5.04 -2.91 22.75
C SER A 237 -4.68 -4.20 22.01
N LEU A 238 -5.66 -4.92 21.47
CA LEU A 238 -5.43 -6.05 20.55
C LEU A 238 -4.83 -5.61 19.21
N TYR A 239 -5.11 -4.38 18.79
CA TYR A 239 -4.76 -3.85 17.46
C TYR A 239 -3.62 -2.82 17.50
N GLY A 240 -3.47 -2.10 18.62
CA GLY A 240 -2.40 -1.12 18.75
C GLY A 240 -2.56 -0.22 19.95
N ASN A 241 -2.11 1.03 19.81
CA ASN A 241 -2.14 2.02 20.88
C ASN A 241 -3.59 2.54 21.09
N PRO A 242 -4.23 2.25 22.23
CA PRO A 242 -5.61 2.65 22.47
C PRO A 242 -5.86 4.16 22.41
N ASP A 243 -4.88 4.99 22.80
CA ASP A 243 -5.05 6.44 22.81
C ASP A 243 -5.02 7.04 21.40
N LEU A 244 -4.30 6.41 20.48
CA LEU A 244 -4.25 6.82 19.07
C LEU A 244 -5.41 6.23 18.26
N LEU A 245 -5.93 5.07 18.68
CA LEU A 245 -7.05 4.41 18.02
C LEU A 245 -8.42 4.93 18.50
N ARG A 246 -8.49 5.63 19.64
CA ARG A 246 -9.75 6.14 20.19
C ARG A 246 -10.32 7.23 19.29
N LEU A 247 -11.53 7.01 18.79
CA LEU A 247 -12.29 7.98 18.01
C LEU A 247 -13.36 8.63 18.87
N THR A 248 -13.71 9.87 18.56
CA THR A 248 -14.82 10.57 19.21
C THR A 248 -16.04 10.61 18.29
N TRP A 249 -17.23 10.45 18.88
CA TRP A 249 -18.48 10.51 18.11
C TRP A 249 -18.80 11.93 17.60
N TYR A 250 -18.10 12.97 18.06
CA TYR A 250 -18.28 14.38 17.68
C TYR A 250 -17.79 14.74 16.26
N GLY A 251 -17.56 13.75 15.40
CA GLY A 251 -17.16 13.94 14.01
C GLY A 251 -18.31 14.33 13.07
N THR A 252 -17.95 14.76 11.86
CA THR A 252 -18.92 14.84 10.76
C THR A 252 -19.32 13.43 10.31
N ALA A 253 -20.53 13.26 9.76
CA ALA A 253 -20.95 11.97 9.22
C ALA A 253 -19.97 11.41 8.16
N LEU A 254 -19.39 12.29 7.34
CA LEU A 254 -18.35 11.92 6.37
C LEU A 254 -17.06 11.48 7.07
N GLY A 255 -16.66 12.16 8.15
CA GLY A 255 -15.50 11.76 8.96
C GLY A 255 -15.69 10.37 9.56
N LEU A 256 -16.83 10.10 10.18
CA LEU A 256 -17.15 8.77 10.73
C LEU A 256 -17.21 7.69 9.64
N ALA A 257 -17.74 8.00 8.45
CA ALA A 257 -17.76 7.06 7.33
C ALA A 257 -16.34 6.73 6.84
N ASN A 258 -15.43 7.71 6.81
CA ASN A 258 -14.03 7.48 6.44
C ASN A 258 -13.30 6.63 7.49
N GLU A 259 -13.55 6.86 8.78
CA GLU A 259 -13.01 6.02 9.84
C GLU A 259 -13.56 4.59 9.75
N ALA A 260 -14.87 4.42 9.50
CA ALA A 260 -15.45 3.10 9.29
C ALA A 260 -14.82 2.36 8.10
N ALA A 261 -14.52 3.07 7.01
CA ALA A 261 -13.82 2.50 5.87
C ALA A 261 -12.35 2.14 6.18
N ALA A 262 -11.69 2.91 7.06
CA ALA A 262 -10.34 2.61 7.54
C ALA A 262 -10.31 1.42 8.52
N HIS A 263 -11.43 1.15 9.20
CA HIS A 263 -11.64 0.03 10.11
C HIS A 263 -12.50 -1.08 9.49
N ASN A 264 -12.45 -1.27 8.17
CA ASN A 264 -13.19 -2.33 7.51
C ASN A 264 -12.71 -3.71 7.98
N ASP A 265 -13.65 -4.60 8.33
CA ASP A 265 -13.43 -5.87 9.05
C ASP A 265 -12.59 -5.72 10.35
N GLY A 266 -12.56 -4.52 10.95
CA GLY A 266 -11.78 -4.20 12.14
C GLY A 266 -12.61 -3.59 13.27
N LEU A 267 -12.05 -3.58 14.48
CA LEU A 267 -12.65 -2.87 15.60
C LEU A 267 -12.55 -1.35 15.36
N MET A 268 -13.68 -0.64 15.44
CA MET A 268 -13.74 0.82 15.46
C MET A 268 -14.21 1.30 16.86
N PRO A 269 -13.29 1.71 17.76
CA PRO A 269 -13.64 2.13 19.11
C PRO A 269 -14.11 3.59 19.10
N LEU A 270 -15.36 3.82 19.51
CA LEU A 270 -15.97 5.15 19.58
C LEU A 270 -16.28 5.51 21.03
N ASP A 271 -15.79 6.67 21.48
CA ASP A 271 -16.09 7.23 22.80
C ASP A 271 -17.06 8.43 22.68
N GLU A 272 -17.78 8.69 23.77
CA GLU A 272 -18.71 9.82 23.98
C GLU A 272 -19.92 9.87 23.02
N VAL A 273 -20.75 8.83 23.00
CA VAL A 273 -22.10 8.91 22.43
C VAL A 273 -22.99 9.74 23.37
N ARG A 274 -23.68 10.77 22.87
CA ARG A 274 -24.64 11.53 23.70
C ARG A 274 -25.70 10.59 24.31
N PRO A 275 -26.21 10.88 25.52
CA PRO A 275 -27.51 10.38 25.92
C PRO A 275 -28.56 10.94 24.96
N GLY A 276 -29.15 10.08 24.12
CA GLY A 276 -30.36 10.38 23.35
C GLY A 276 -30.17 10.57 21.85
N ILE A 277 -30.47 9.50 21.10
CA ILE A 277 -31.54 9.55 20.09
C ILE A 277 -32.60 8.57 20.57
#